data_AF-M1MHZ7-F1
#
_entry.id   AF-M1MHZ7-F1
#
_cell.length_a   1.000
_cell.length_b   1.000
_cell.length_c   1.000
_cell.angle_alpha   90.00
_cell.angle_beta   90.00
_cell.angle_gamma   90.00
#
_symmetry.space_group_name_H-M   'P 1'
#
loop_
_entity.id
_entity.type
_entity.pdbx_description
1 polymer ?
#
loop_
_entity_poly.entity_id
_entity_poly.type
_entity_poly.pdbx_seq_one_letter_code
_entity_poly.pdbx_strand_id
1 'polypeptide(L)'
;MNSQGIIESLNLCIVALDKGSTELKTLGLRRAKAEKAYRIKQAVEILKLKSEKYPATLIMELVKGNEEVAELRLQRDIAESSYYSCKNGLENLRMEIEVLRSKLIWIRTELNNWKVN
;
A
#
# COMPACT_ATOMS: atom_id res chain seq x y z
N MET A 1 19.35 -17.64 -18.43
CA MET A 1 19.99 -16.70 -17.48
C MET A 1 21.15 -17.40 -16.83
N ASN A 2 22.35 -16.81 -16.87
CA ASN A 2 23.50 -17.28 -16.09
C ASN A 2 23.38 -16.77 -14.63
N SER A 3 24.22 -17.30 -13.74
CA SER A 3 24.22 -16.92 -12.31
C SER A 3 24.41 -15.41 -12.11
N GLN A 4 25.25 -14.77 -12.93
CA GLN A 4 25.49 -13.34 -12.90
C GLN A 4 24.22 -12.52 -13.17
N GLY A 5 23.45 -12.88 -14.20
CA GLY A 5 22.19 -12.20 -14.52
C GLY A 5 21.13 -12.35 -13.43
N ILE A 6 21.10 -13.49 -12.72
CA ILE A 6 20.18 -13.68 -11.59
C ILE A 6 20.57 -12.80 -10.40
N ILE A 7 21.87 -12.67 -10.11
CA ILE A 7 22.38 -11.78 -9.05
C ILE A 7 22.08 -10.31 -9.39
N GLU A 8 22.23 -9.92 -10.66
CA GLU A 8 21.88 -8.58 -11.11
C GLU A 8 20.39 -8.28 -10.93
N SER A 9 19.50 -9.17 -11.38
CA SER A 9 18.05 -9.04 -11.14
C SER A 9 17.71 -8.98 -9.65
N LEU A 10 18.37 -9.81 -8.82
CA LEU A 10 18.18 -9.81 -7.37
C LEU A 10 18.52 -8.45 -6.75
N ASN A 11 19.67 -7.87 -7.13
CA ASN A 11 20.08 -6.56 -6.67
C ASN A 11 19.10 -5.46 -7.10
N LEU A 12 18.58 -5.52 -8.33
CA LEU A 12 17.55 -4.59 -8.81
C LEU A 12 16.27 -4.68 -7.97
N CYS A 13 15.79 -5.90 -7.67
CA CYS A 13 14.63 -6.10 -6.80
C CYS A 13 14.86 -5.54 -5.39
N ILE A 14 16.05 -5.74 -4.80
CA ILE A 14 16.40 -5.22 -3.47
C ILE A 14 16.36 -3.69 -3.47
N VAL A 15 16.99 -3.04 -4.45
CA VAL A 15 16.98 -1.57 -4.57
C VAL A 15 15.56 -1.04 -4.76
N ALA A 16 14.74 -1.72 -5.56
CA ALA A 16 13.32 -1.37 -5.73
C ALA A 16 12.52 -1.53 -4.42
N LEU A 17 12.80 -2.58 -3.64
CA LEU A 17 12.15 -2.84 -2.36
C LEU A 17 12.46 -1.76 -1.32
N ASP A 18 13.72 -1.30 -1.26
CA ASP A 18 14.15 -0.23 -0.34
C ASP A 18 13.47 1.11 -0.68
N LYS A 19 13.46 1.45 -1.98
CA LYS A 19 12.77 2.64 -2.49
C LYS A 19 11.28 2.58 -2.19
N GLY A 20 10.64 1.46 -2.52
CA GLY A 20 9.21 1.27 -2.28
C GLY A 20 8.85 1.27 -0.79
N SER A 21 9.73 0.79 0.09
CA SER A 21 9.52 0.83 1.54
C SER A 21 9.53 2.25 2.09
N THR A 22 10.39 3.12 1.53
CA THR A 22 10.40 4.56 1.83
C THR A 22 9.11 5.23 1.35
N GLU A 23 8.66 4.91 0.14
CA GLU A 23 7.40 5.43 -0.41
C GLU A 23 6.18 4.95 0.39
N LEU A 24 6.15 3.69 0.80
CA LEU A 24 5.07 3.13 1.62
C LEU A 24 4.89 3.89 2.93
N LYS A 25 5.99 4.31 3.57
CA LYS A 25 5.95 5.16 4.77
C LYS A 25 5.29 6.51 4.47
N THR A 26 5.65 7.15 3.36
CA THR A 26 5.05 8.42 2.91
C THR A 26 3.56 8.26 2.62
N LEU A 27 3.17 7.21 1.90
CA LEU A 27 1.78 6.88 1.61
C LEU A 27 0.98 6.56 2.89
N GLY A 28 1.58 5.85 3.84
CA GLY A 28 0.97 5.57 5.14
C GLY A 28 0.68 6.86 5.92
N LEU A 29 1.61 7.81 5.92
CA LEU A 29 1.40 9.12 6.54
C LEU A 29 0.28 9.91 5.82
N ARG A 30 0.26 9.91 4.48
CA ARG A 30 -0.79 10.57 3.70
C ARG A 30 -2.17 9.98 4.00
N ARG A 31 -2.29 8.65 4.00
CA ARG A 31 -3.50 7.92 4.36
C ARG A 31 -3.98 8.29 5.78
N ALA A 32 -3.09 8.29 6.76
CA ALA A 32 -3.44 8.64 8.15
C ALA A 32 -3.93 10.10 8.27
N LYS A 33 -3.27 11.03 7.57
CA LYS A 33 -3.69 12.44 7.53
C LYS A 33 -5.05 12.62 6.88
N ALA A 34 -5.31 11.93 5.77
CA ALA A 34 -6.58 11.99 5.06
C ALA A 34 -7.73 11.40 5.89
N GLU A 35 -7.54 10.23 6.53
CA GLU A 35 -8.53 9.65 7.45
C GLU A 35 -8.83 10.60 8.62
N LYS A 36 -7.79 11.19 9.24
CA LYS A 36 -7.98 12.18 10.31
C LYS A 36 -8.83 13.37 9.84
N ALA A 37 -8.50 13.96 8.69
CA ALA A 37 -9.22 15.12 8.16
C ALA A 37 -10.70 14.79 7.87
N TYR A 38 -10.95 13.66 7.21
CA TYR A 38 -12.30 13.18 6.94
C TYR A 38 -13.10 12.95 8.23
N ARG A 39 -12.54 12.26 9.23
CA ARG A 39 -13.22 11.97 10.51
C ARG A 39 -13.56 13.22 11.29
N ILE A 40 -12.67 14.20 11.31
CA ILE A 40 -12.92 15.49 11.98
C ILE A 40 -14.09 16.20 11.29
N LYS A 41 -14.04 16.37 9.96
CA LYS A 41 -15.10 17.09 9.23
C LYS A 41 -16.44 16.38 9.34
N GLN A 42 -16.46 15.05 9.20
CA GLN A 42 -17.65 14.23 9.39
C GLN A 42 -18.27 14.45 10.78
N ALA A 43 -17.46 14.42 11.85
CA ALA A 43 -17.96 14.63 13.20
C ALA A 43 -18.52 16.05 13.40
N VAL A 44 -17.84 17.07 12.87
CA VAL A 44 -18.31 18.46 12.92
C VAL A 44 -19.67 18.60 12.24
N GLU A 45 -19.84 18.02 11.05
CA GLU A 45 -21.11 18.12 10.31
C GLU A 45 -22.24 17.35 10.99
N ILE A 46 -21.95 16.18 11.57
CA ILE A 46 -22.91 15.41 12.38
C ILE A 46 -23.38 16.25 13.58
N LEU A 47 -22.46 16.88 14.31
CA LEU A 47 -22.80 17.69 15.48
C LEU A 47 -23.64 18.92 15.11
N LYS A 48 -23.31 19.57 13.98
CA LYS A 48 -24.06 20.69 13.44
C LYS A 48 -25.51 20.29 13.12
N LEU A 49 -25.72 19.25 12.30
CA LEU A 49 -27.07 18.80 11.94
C LEU A 49 -27.87 18.29 13.15
N LYS A 50 -27.20 17.69 14.12
CA LYS A 50 -27.83 17.30 15.39
C LYS A 50 -28.30 18.53 16.19
N SER A 51 -27.51 19.61 16.22
CA SER A 51 -27.89 20.87 16.88
C SER A 51 -29.07 21.56 16.18
N GLU A 52 -29.17 21.40 14.86
CA GLU A 52 -30.29 21.85 14.03
C GLU A 52 -31.53 20.94 14.13
N LYS A 53 -31.48 19.91 14.99
CA LYS A 53 -32.57 18.96 15.29
C LYS A 53 -33.03 18.12 14.09
N TYR A 54 -32.14 17.87 13.12
CA TYR A 54 -32.44 16.90 12.06
C TYR A 54 -32.67 15.49 12.64
N PRO A 55 -33.59 14.68 12.07
CA PRO A 55 -33.77 13.29 12.48
C PRO A 55 -32.48 12.48 12.35
N ALA A 56 -32.14 11.69 13.37
CA ALA A 56 -30.91 10.90 13.39
C ALA A 56 -30.76 9.95 12.19
N THR A 57 -31.88 9.47 11.64
CA THR A 57 -31.93 8.63 10.44
C THR A 57 -31.49 9.37 9.16
N LEU A 58 -31.63 10.70 9.11
CA LEU A 58 -31.27 11.52 7.94
C LEU A 58 -29.87 12.12 8.03
N ILE A 59 -29.35 12.33 9.24
CA ILE A 59 -28.06 13.02 9.45
C ILE A 59 -26.94 12.38 8.60
N MET A 60 -26.81 11.05 8.63
CA MET A 60 -25.71 10.39 7.89
C MET A 60 -25.85 10.52 6.37
N GLU A 61 -27.07 10.55 5.84
CA GLU A 61 -27.29 10.74 4.40
C GLU A 61 -26.94 12.17 3.98
N LEU A 62 -27.33 13.16 4.79
CA LEU A 62 -26.96 14.56 4.56
C LEU A 62 -25.45 14.80 4.66
N VAL A 63 -24.79 14.19 5.66
CA VAL A 63 -23.33 14.29 5.84
C VAL A 63 -22.58 13.66 4.67
N LYS A 64 -23.06 12.54 4.13
CA LYS A 64 -22.47 11.92 2.93
C LYS A 64 -22.68 12.75 1.68
N GLY A 65 -23.82 13.45 1.59
CA GLY A 65 -24.13 14.36 0.48
C GLY A 65 -23.47 15.74 0.59
N ASN A 66 -22.89 16.08 1.75
CA ASN A 66 -22.14 17.31 1.93
C ASN A 66 -20.85 17.28 1.09
N GLU A 67 -20.69 18.27 0.21
CA GLU A 67 -19.61 18.34 -0.78
C GLU A 67 -18.21 18.26 -0.14
N GLU A 68 -17.98 19.00 0.94
CA GLU A 68 -16.68 19.00 1.62
C GLU A 68 -16.37 17.66 2.30
N VAL A 69 -17.37 17.03 2.92
CA VAL A 69 -17.22 15.71 3.55
C VAL A 69 -16.98 14.64 2.48
N ALA A 70 -17.72 14.71 1.37
CA ALA A 70 -17.59 13.79 0.24
C ALA A 70 -16.20 13.89 -0.40
N GLU A 71 -15.69 15.09 -0.60
CA GLU A 71 -14.34 15.31 -1.14
C GLU A 71 -13.26 14.75 -0.20
N LEU A 72 -13.34 15.03 1.10
CA LEU A 72 -12.40 14.45 2.07
C LEU A 72 -12.46 12.93 2.12
N ARG A 73 -13.65 12.34 1.95
CA ARG A 73 -13.82 10.89 1.84
C ARG A 73 -13.16 10.34 0.59
N LEU A 74 -13.33 11.00 -0.56
CA LEU A 74 -12.69 10.62 -1.80
C LEU A 74 -11.16 10.63 -1.66
N GLN A 75 -10.60 11.71 -1.11
CA GLN A 75 -9.15 11.83 -0.88
C GLN A 75 -8.61 10.74 0.05
N ARG A 76 -9.37 10.40 1.10
CA ARG A 76 -9.05 9.26 1.97
C ARG A 76 -9.02 7.95 1.18
N ASP A 77 -10.06 7.68 0.39
CA ASP A 77 -10.20 6.42 -0.34
C ASP A 77 -9.07 6.25 -1.39
N ILE A 78 -8.69 7.36 -2.06
CA ILE A 78 -7.53 7.40 -2.97
C ILE A 78 -6.23 7.10 -2.21
N ALA A 79 -6.01 7.74 -1.06
CA ALA A 79 -4.81 7.53 -0.26
C ALA A 79 -4.72 6.10 0.30
N GLU A 80 -5.85 5.52 0.69
CA GLU A 80 -5.99 4.13 1.13
C GLU A 80 -5.67 3.16 -0.01
N SER A 81 -6.27 3.36 -1.18
CA SER A 81 -6.01 2.54 -2.37
C SER A 81 -4.53 2.59 -2.76
N SER A 82 -3.95 3.80 -2.80
CA SER A 82 -2.53 3.99 -3.13
C SER A 82 -1.60 3.27 -2.15
N TYR A 83 -1.88 3.36 -0.86
CA TYR A 83 -1.12 2.66 0.17
C TYR A 83 -1.15 1.14 -0.01
N TYR A 84 -2.34 0.55 -0.22
CA TYR A 84 -2.45 -0.90 -0.41
C TYR A 84 -1.83 -1.38 -1.72
N SER A 85 -1.99 -0.63 -2.81
CA SER A 85 -1.34 -0.94 -4.09
C SER A 85 0.19 -0.97 -3.94
N CYS A 86 0.78 0.02 -3.26
CA CYS A 86 2.21 0.05 -2.99
C CYS A 86 2.64 -1.13 -2.09
N LYS A 87 1.88 -1.41 -1.03
CA LYS A 87 2.15 -2.55 -0.14
C LYS A 87 2.15 -3.88 -0.91
N ASN A 88 1.15 -4.11 -1.76
CA ASN A 88 1.05 -5.31 -2.58
C ASN A 88 2.22 -5.41 -3.58
N GLY A 89 2.63 -4.28 -4.18
CA GLY A 89 3.82 -4.23 -5.05
C GLY A 89 5.09 -4.64 -4.31
N LEU A 90 5.26 -4.22 -3.05
CA LEU A 90 6.40 -4.64 -2.23
C LEU A 90 6.38 -6.14 -1.90
N GLU A 91 5.22 -6.71 -1.62
CA GLU A 91 5.09 -8.16 -1.40
C GLU A 91 5.43 -8.95 -2.68
N ASN A 92 5.04 -8.45 -3.86
CA ASN A 92 5.43 -9.05 -5.13
C ASN A 92 6.95 -9.03 -5.33
N LEU A 93 7.62 -7.92 -5.01
CA LEU A 93 9.08 -7.83 -5.06
C LEU A 93 9.76 -8.81 -4.09
N ARG A 94 9.22 -8.98 -2.87
CA ARG A 94 9.71 -10.00 -1.93
C ARG A 94 9.58 -11.40 -2.50
N MET A 95 8.45 -11.71 -3.12
CA MET A 95 8.22 -13.02 -3.74
C MET A 95 9.17 -13.25 -4.93
N GLU A 96 9.44 -12.23 -5.73
CA GLU A 96 10.41 -12.31 -6.83
C GLU A 96 11.83 -12.60 -6.32
N ILE A 97 12.26 -11.94 -5.24
CA ILE A 97 13.53 -12.21 -4.55
C ILE A 97 13.63 -13.69 -4.14
N GLU A 98 12.57 -14.25 -3.56
CA GLU A 98 12.54 -15.66 -3.15
C GLU A 98 12.62 -16.63 -4.34
N VAL A 99 11.97 -16.30 -5.47
CA VAL A 99 12.08 -17.07 -6.72
C VAL A 99 13.51 -17.03 -7.27
N LEU A 100 14.14 -15.85 -7.31
CA LEU A 100 15.52 -15.69 -7.78
C LEU A 100 16.51 -16.45 -6.87
N ARG A 101 16.33 -16.39 -5.55
CA ARG A 101 17.13 -17.17 -4.59
C ARG A 101 16.98 -18.68 -4.85
N SER A 102 15.76 -19.15 -5.10
CA SER A 102 15.50 -20.56 -5.39
C SER A 102 16.20 -21.03 -6.67
N LYS A 103 16.22 -20.20 -7.71
CA LYS A 103 16.96 -20.47 -8.95
C LYS A 103 18.47 -20.56 -8.72
N LEU A 104 19.06 -19.68 -7.90
CA LEU A 104 20.49 -19.75 -7.56
C LEU A 104 20.84 -21.03 -6.80
N ILE A 105 19.99 -21.44 -5.85
CA ILE A 105 20.18 -22.69 -5.10
C ILE A 105 20.15 -23.88 -6.06
N TRP A 106 19.21 -23.91 -7.01
CA TRP A 106 19.12 -24.97 -8.01
C TRP A 106 20.41 -25.06 -8.86
N ILE A 107 20.91 -23.94 -9.40
CA ILE A 107 22.16 -23.91 -10.17
C ILE A 107 23.33 -24.44 -9.33
N ARG A 108 23.42 -24.05 -8.05
CA ARG A 108 24.46 -24.56 -7.14
C ARG A 108 24.39 -26.07 -6.98
N THR A 109 23.19 -26.62 -6.81
CA THR A 109 22.99 -28.08 -6.67
C THR A 109 23.40 -28.83 -7.93
N GLU A 110 23.02 -28.33 -9.12
CA GLU A 110 23.42 -28.93 -10.40
C GLU A 110 24.95 -28.95 -10.56
N LEU A 111 25.63 -27.84 -10.25
CA LEU A 111 27.09 -27.76 -10.30
C LEU A 111 27.79 -28.72 -9.34
N ASN A 112 27.19 -28.96 -8.17
CA ASN A 112 27.73 -29.93 -7.21
C ASN A 112 27.56 -31.36 -7.71
N ASN A 113 26.40 -31.70 -8.28
CA ASN A 113 26.15 -33.03 -8.84
C ASN A 113 27.13 -33.36 -9.99
N TRP A 114 27.50 -32.37 -10.80
CA TRP A 114 28.48 -32.54 -11.88
C TRP A 114 29.92 -32.75 -11.40
N LYS A 115 30.27 -32.36 -10.17
CA LYS A 115 31.62 -32.58 -9.60
C LYS A 115 31.80 -33.97 -8.99
N VAL A 116 30.70 -34.68 -8.76
CA VAL A 116 30.68 -35.99 -8.08
C VAL A 116 30.61 -37.15 -9.11
N ASN A 117 30.29 -36.84 -10.37
CA ASN A 117 30.39 -37.75 -11.52
C ASN A 117 31.68 -37.48 -12.31
#